data_AF-A0A285LV87-F1
#
_entry.id   AF-A0A285LV87-F1
#
_cell.length_a   1.000
_cell.length_b   1.000
_cell.length_c   1.000
_cell.angle_alpha   90.00
_cell.angle_beta   90.00
_cell.angle_gamma   90.00
#
_symmetry.space_group_name_H-M   'P 1'
#
loop_
_entity.id
_entity.type
_entity.pdbx_description
1 polymer ?
#
loop_
_entity_poly.entity_id
_entity_poly.type
_entity_poly.pdbx_seq_one_letter_code
_entity_poly.pdbx_strand_id
1 'polypeptide(L)' 'MVLRMDHLDEMVAKRVQHVLAKRGVALNDLVKHTGMPAAVLRRRLAAQGSFTLCELARIAAFAGCRTAELIPQTGRR' A
#
# COMPACT_ATOMS: atom_id res chain seq x y z
N MET A 1 -9.38 12.20 18.87
CA MET A 1 -7.94 12.50 18.98
C MET A 1 -7.21 11.40 18.21
N VAL A 2 -6.90 11.64 16.94
CA VAL A 2 -6.39 10.63 15.98
C VAL A 2 -4.88 10.89 15.85
N LEU A 3 -4.08 9.99 16.40
CA LEU A 3 -2.68 10.23 16.76
C LEU A 3 -1.75 9.69 15.67
N ARG A 4 -1.29 10.54 14.75
CA ARG A 4 -0.06 10.43 13.90
C ARG A 4 0.16 9.15 13.05
N MET A 5 -0.03 7.95 13.62
CA MET A 5 -0.03 6.63 12.98
C MET A 5 -1.15 6.49 11.95
N ASP A 6 -2.37 6.95 12.23
CA ASP A 6 -3.47 6.93 11.25
C ASP A 6 -3.15 7.78 10.01
N HIS A 7 -2.45 8.90 10.20
CA HIS A 7 -2.05 9.76 9.09
C HIS A 7 -0.96 9.11 8.22
N LEU A 8 -0.02 8.39 8.83
CA LEU A 8 0.99 7.65 8.09
C LEU A 8 0.35 6.48 7.31
N ASP A 9 -0.58 5.76 7.92
CA ASP A 9 -1.32 4.68 7.27
C ASP A 9 -2.15 5.18 6.09
N GLU A 10 -2.80 6.34 6.22
CA GLU A 10 -3.46 7.02 5.10
C GLU A 10 -2.50 7.39 3.98
N MET A 11 -1.33 7.95 4.31
CA MET A 11 -0.32 8.33 3.31
C MET A 11 0.22 7.10 2.57
N VAL A 12 0.51 6.02 3.29
CA VAL A 12 0.94 4.74 2.70
C VAL A 12 -0.18 4.17 1.83
N ALA A 13 -1.42 4.11 2.33
CA ALA A 13 -2.57 3.59 1.58
C ALA A 13 -2.79 4.35 0.26
N LYS A 14 -2.83 5.70 0.32
CA LYS A 14 -2.96 6.56 -0.87
C LYS A 14 -1.80 6.35 -1.84
N ARG A 15 -0.57 6.21 -1.34
CA ARG A 15 0.60 5.99 -2.18
C ARG A 15 0.55 4.64 -2.89
N VAL A 16 0.18 3.58 -2.17
CA VAL A 16 0.00 2.24 -2.74
C VAL A 16 -1.09 2.27 -3.81
N GLN A 17 -2.26 2.86 -3.53
CA GLN A 17 -3.33 3.02 -4.51
C GLN A 17 -2.88 3.76 -5.77
N HIS A 18 -2.14 4.86 -5.60
CA HIS A 18 -1.62 5.64 -6.72
C HIS A 18 -0.65 4.84 -7.60
N VAL A 19 0.28 4.09 -6.98
CA VAL A 19 1.23 3.26 -7.73
C VAL A 19 0.52 2.13 -8.46
N LEU A 20 -0.44 1.46 -7.82
CA LEU A 20 -1.22 0.40 -8.46
C LEU A 20 -2.02 0.94 -9.66
N ALA A 21 -2.69 2.08 -9.50
CA ALA A 21 -3.43 2.73 -10.59
C ALA A 21 -2.50 3.14 -11.74
N LYS A 22 -1.34 3.74 -11.44
CA LYS A 22 -0.33 4.13 -12.45
C LYS A 22 0.21 2.94 -13.23
N ARG A 23 0.32 1.77 -12.59
CA ARG A 23 0.83 0.53 -13.18
C ARG A 23 -0.26 -0.34 -13.81
N GLY A 24 -1.53 0.08 -13.74
CA GLY A 24 -2.67 -0.69 -14.26
C GLY A 24 -2.94 -2.00 -13.50
N VAL A 25 -2.52 -2.08 -12.24
CA VAL A 25 -2.63 -3.30 -11.43
C VAL A 25 -4.02 -3.40 -10.80
N ALA A 26 -4.76 -4.44 -11.14
CA ALA A 26 -6.07 -4.71 -10.52
C ALA A 26 -5.91 -5.33 -9.12
N LEU A 27 -6.83 -4.99 -8.22
CA LEU A 27 -6.84 -5.51 -6.85
C LEU A 27 -6.92 -7.04 -6.80
N ASN A 28 -7.70 -7.63 -7.72
CA ASN A 28 -7.91 -9.08 -7.78
C ASN A 28 -6.62 -9.84 -8.12
N ASP A 29 -5.77 -9.26 -8.97
CA ASP A 29 -4.49 -9.88 -9.32
C ASP A 29 -3.48 -9.73 -8.19
N LEU A 30 -3.54 -8.59 -7.47
CA LEU A 30 -2.73 -8.36 -6.29
C LEU A 30 -3.06 -9.36 -5.15
N VAL A 31 -4.33 -9.70 -4.96
CA VAL A 31 -4.77 -10.71 -3.96
C VAL A 31 -4.16 -12.09 -4.28
N LYS A 32 -4.18 -12.49 -5.55
CA LYS A 32 -3.61 -13.78 -5.99
C LYS A 32 -2.09 -13.85 -5.75
N HIS A 33 -1.38 -12.75 -5.97
CA HIS A 33 0.09 -12.72 -5.86
C HIS A 33 0.64 -12.44 -4.46
N THR A 34 -0.07 -11.67 -3.65
CA THR A 34 0.41 -11.31 -2.32
C THR A 34 0.10 -12.36 -1.25
N GLY A 35 -0.82 -13.29 -1.54
CA GLY A 35 -1.36 -14.23 -0.56
C GLY A 35 -2.18 -13.53 0.54
N MET A 36 -2.50 -12.24 0.36
CA MET A 36 -3.29 -11.46 1.30
C MET A 36 -4.78 -11.61 0.98
N PRO A 37 -5.64 -11.91 1.97
CA PRO A 37 -7.08 -11.92 1.74
C PRO A 37 -7.57 -10.58 1.22
N ALA A 38 -8.48 -10.60 0.24
CA ALA A 38 -9.05 -9.38 -0.37
C ALA A 38 -9.64 -8.42 0.68
N ALA A 39 -10.28 -8.96 1.73
CA ALA A 39 -10.83 -8.16 2.82
C ALA A 39 -9.74 -7.41 3.62
N VAL A 40 -8.60 -8.05 3.87
CA VAL A 40 -7.47 -7.44 4.58
C VAL A 40 -6.84 -6.35 3.72
N LEU A 41 -6.63 -6.62 2.44
CA LEU A 41 -6.09 -5.65 1.49
C LEU A 41 -7.02 -4.42 1.37
N ARG A 42 -8.33 -4.63 1.25
CA ARG A 42 -9.31 -3.52 1.19
C ARG A 42 -9.31 -2.68 2.47
N ARG A 43 -9.24 -3.29 3.65
CA ARG A 43 -9.15 -2.55 4.92
C ARG A 43 -7.92 -1.66 4.97
N ARG A 44 -6.76 -2.19 4.60
CA ARG A 44 -5.50 -1.41 4.63
C ARG A 44 -5.44 -0.32 3.58
N LEU A 45 -6.00 -0.56 2.39
CA LEU A 45 -6.17 0.49 1.38
C LEU A 45 -7.19 1.57 1.83
N ALA A 46 -8.06 1.25 2.77
CA ALA A 46 -8.93 2.21 3.46
C ALA A 46 -8.28 2.81 4.73
N ALA A 47 -6.97 2.65 4.92
CA ALA A 47 -6.20 3.05 6.10
C ALA A 47 -6.69 2.43 7.43
N GLN A 48 -7.47 1.35 7.37
CA GLN A 48 -7.92 0.60 8.55
C GLN A 48 -6.87 -0.46 8.91
N GLY A 49 -5.74 0.04 9.42
CA GLY A 49 -4.56 -0.73 9.83
C GLY A 49 -3.37 -0.56 8.89
N SER A 50 -2.20 -0.96 9.39
CA SER A 50 -0.92 -0.66 8.75
C SER A 50 -0.45 -1.74 7.78
N PHE A 51 0.37 -1.34 6.81
CA PHE A 51 1.12 -2.29 5.99
C PHE A 51 2.46 -2.65 6.66
N THR A 52 2.77 -3.95 6.73
CA THR A 52 4.13 -4.37 7.08
C THR A 52 5.06 -4.19 5.88
N LEU A 53 6.36 -4.09 6.16
CA LEU A 53 7.38 -4.00 5.10
C LEU A 53 7.34 -5.20 4.15
N CYS A 54 7.10 -6.41 4.66
CA CYS A 54 6.99 -7.62 3.84
C CYS A 54 5.82 -7.56 2.85
N GLU A 55 4.70 -6.94 3.23
CA GLU A 55 3.56 -6.78 2.35
C GLU A 55 3.81 -5.70 1.30
N LEU A 56 4.42 -4.57 1.68
CA LEU A 56 4.85 -3.57 0.71
C LEU A 56 5.87 -4.14 -0.28
N ALA A 57 6.81 -4.98 0.17
CA ALA A 57 7.78 -5.63 -0.70
C ALA A 57 7.09 -6.55 -1.72
N ARG A 58 6.10 -7.35 -1.30
CA ARG A 58 5.34 -8.20 -2.21
C ARG A 58 4.50 -7.39 -3.21
N ILE A 59 3.84 -6.33 -2.75
CA ILE A 59 3.09 -5.43 -3.62
C ILE A 59 4.02 -4.76 -4.65
N ALA A 60 5.20 -4.31 -4.21
CA ALA A 60 6.18 -3.67 -5.08
C ALA A 60 6.73 -4.64 -6.14
N ALA A 61 7.09 -5.86 -5.72
CA ALA A 61 7.54 -6.92 -6.62
C ALA A 61 6.50 -7.23 -7.69
N PHE A 62 5.22 -7.32 -7.31
CA PHE A 62 4.14 -7.56 -8.26
C PHE A 62 3.87 -6.37 -9.18
N ALA A 63 3.89 -5.14 -8.64
CA ALA A 63 3.69 -3.92 -9.40
C ALA A 63 4.89 -3.51 -10.28
N GLY A 64 6.00 -4.27 -10.22
CA GLY A 64 7.22 -3.96 -10.96
C GLY A 64 7.88 -2.64 -10.52
N CYS A 65 7.83 -2.33 -9.23
CA CYS A 65 8.40 -1.11 -8.66
C CYS A 65 9.28 -1.41 -7.45
N ARG A 66 10.05 -0.40 -6.99
CA ARG A 66 10.83 -0.53 -5.76
C ARG A 66 9.93 -0.29 -4.55
N THR A 67 10.17 -0.98 -3.45
CA THR A 67 9.43 -0.77 -2.19
C THR A 67 9.49 0.68 -1.73
N ALA A 68 10.61 1.38 -1.97
CA ALA A 68 10.75 2.81 -1.68
C ALA A 68 9.77 3.71 -2.45
N GLU A 69 9.22 3.27 -3.58
CA GLU A 69 8.19 4.01 -4.32
C GLU A 69 6.82 3.96 -3.62
N LEU A 70 6.58 2.93 -2.78
CA LEU A 70 5.34 2.76 -2.01
C LEU A 70 5.40 3.48 -0.66
N ILE A 71 6.60 3.83 -0.18
CA ILE A 71 6.77 4.55 1.08
C ILE A 71 6.51 6.05 0.82
N PRO A 72 5.63 6.70 1.59
CA PRO A 72 5.43 8.13 1.47
C PRO A 72 6.70 8.87 1.87
N GLN A 73 7.15 9.80 1.03
CA GLN A 73 8.26 10.67 1.38
C GLN A 73 7.74 11.74 2.35
N THR A 74 8.08 11.63 3.63
CA THR A 74 7.77 12.63 4.66
C THR A 74 8.70 13.86 4.61
N GLY A 75 9.50 14.00 3.56
CA GLY A 75 10.34 15.16 3.31
C GLY A 75 9.62 16.20 2.45
N ARG A 76 9.26 17.32 3.07
CA ARG A 76 8.95 18.61 2.43
C ARG A 76 9.95 18.87 1.28
N ARG A 77 9.46 19.23 0.09
CA ARG A 77 10.17 20.20 -0.75
C ARG A 77 9.75 21.59 -0.30
#